data_AF-A0A812KGN8-F1
#
_entry.id   AF-A0A812KGN8-F1
#
_cell.length_a   1.000
_cell.length_b   1.000
_cell.length_c   1.000
_cell.angle_alpha   90.00
_cell.angle_beta   90.00
_cell.angle_gamma   90.00
#
_symmetry.space_group_name_H-M   'P 1'
#
loop_
_entity.id
_entity.type
_entity.pdbx_description
1 polymer ?
#
loop_
_entity_poly.entity_id
_entity_poly.type
_entity_poly.pdbx_seq_one_letter_code
_entity_poly.pdbx_strand_id
1 'polypeptide(L)'
;MAVAAASAVTGASVAAAAAAKSKDGVVVAAAAAAGGVGGYMLWYLIQGKKGGSSSSPTSALRDIEAVLRPEDIAYGKEVEKWCLEIAGGQAAVGPALLVAARAHKIEKAAVRRSQFPGSEEGHAQWKATLKQKQEMRLKPILAKAGWGSDAIERVTALLSMDGPREDKDMQVIEDATCLVFLETDLRSMKIEDHTKLVDLLHKTWVKMSPRAQQKALLLEYDAALLHCLIEAIARDSNQSLPQTPMVAPRLPKACAELLRNSWGKLPETFAKEVFDRLKLEDKEVHELLSAPVVKDNQNMRKVISRFLGFLEAEAMPKFEKLAHALAVAGHAGGLRLSHLAAMKRAVVRTVTSNASKQERESVNRAWEAFFYAVAAVVAPHLMSQDRLEEIAAATSTALPIPGGC
;
A
#
# COMPACT_ATOMS: atom_id res chain seq x y z
N MET A 1 -27.20 23.45 -43.07
CA MET A 1 -25.91 22.87 -43.51
C MET A 1 -24.85 23.96 -43.72
N ALA A 2 -24.58 24.76 -42.69
CA ALA A 2 -23.60 25.85 -42.71
C ALA A 2 -22.60 25.78 -41.53
N VAL A 3 -22.40 24.60 -40.93
CA VAL A 3 -21.53 24.42 -39.74
C VAL A 3 -20.42 23.38 -39.95
N ALA A 4 -20.39 22.65 -41.07
CA ALA A 4 -19.34 21.64 -41.33
C ALA A 4 -18.16 22.14 -42.19
N ALA A 5 -18.29 23.28 -42.87
CA ALA A 5 -17.24 23.79 -43.78
C ALA A 5 -16.27 24.79 -43.13
N ALA A 6 -16.63 25.39 -41.98
CA ALA A 6 -15.80 26.39 -41.30
C ALA A 6 -14.78 25.78 -40.30
N SER A 7 -14.90 24.50 -39.94
CA SER A 7 -13.99 23.82 -38.99
C SER A 7 -12.86 23.04 -39.68
N ALA A 8 -12.91 22.85 -41.01
CA ALA A 8 -11.87 22.16 -41.76
C ALA A 8 -10.73 23.09 -42.20
N VAL A 9 -11.01 24.39 -42.37
CA VAL A 9 -10.02 25.37 -42.86
C VAL A 9 -9.11 25.88 -41.74
N THR A 10 -9.51 25.78 -40.47
CA THR A 10 -8.67 26.15 -39.31
C THR A 10 -7.74 25.04 -38.84
N GLY A 11 -7.97 23.77 -39.21
CA GLY A 11 -7.07 22.66 -38.86
C GLY A 11 -5.82 22.55 -39.75
N ALA A 12 -5.96 22.88 -41.04
CA ALA A 12 -4.87 22.74 -42.02
C ALA A 12 -3.74 23.79 -41.83
N SER A 13 -4.07 25.00 -41.37
CA SER A 13 -3.08 26.07 -41.14
C SER A 13 -2.24 25.85 -39.88
N VAL A 14 -2.79 25.17 -38.86
CA VAL A 14 -2.09 24.87 -37.60
C VAL A 14 -1.09 23.73 -37.77
N ALA A 15 -1.41 22.72 -38.58
CA ALA A 15 -0.50 21.62 -38.90
C ALA A 15 0.70 22.06 -39.76
N ALA A 16 0.49 22.98 -40.70
CA ALA A 16 1.55 23.55 -41.53
C ALA A 16 2.53 24.43 -40.72
N ALA A 17 2.03 25.19 -39.74
CA ALA A 17 2.86 26.00 -38.85
C ALA A 17 3.69 25.16 -37.85
N ALA A 18 3.18 23.99 -37.45
CA ALA A 18 3.89 23.04 -36.58
C ALA A 18 5.00 22.27 -37.33
N ALA A 19 4.80 21.96 -38.62
CA ALA A 19 5.79 21.29 -39.45
C ALA A 19 7.01 22.17 -39.78
N ALA A 20 6.83 23.50 -39.86
CA ALA A 20 7.90 24.47 -40.15
C ALA A 20 9.01 24.56 -39.07
N LYS A 21 8.84 23.93 -37.90
CA LYS A 21 9.83 23.90 -36.80
C LYS A 21 10.61 22.59 -36.67
N SER A 22 10.34 21.58 -37.49
CA SER A 22 11.09 20.32 -37.51
C SER A 22 12.26 20.37 -38.49
N LYS A 23 13.45 19.91 -38.10
CA LYS A 23 14.64 19.86 -38.98
C LYS A 23 14.68 18.63 -39.91
N ASP A 24 13.65 17.77 -39.86
CA ASP A 24 13.66 16.49 -40.57
C ASP A 24 12.81 16.55 -41.85
N GLY A 25 13.46 16.79 -42.99
CA GLY A 25 12.82 17.07 -44.28
C GLY A 25 11.99 15.92 -44.86
N VAL A 26 12.25 14.69 -44.42
CA VAL A 26 11.55 13.47 -44.87
C VAL A 26 10.15 13.37 -44.24
N VAL A 27 10.00 13.82 -43.00
CA VAL A 27 8.71 13.78 -42.27
C VAL A 27 7.75 14.84 -42.80
N VAL A 28 8.28 16.02 -43.16
CA VAL A 28 7.51 17.13 -43.73
C VAL A 28 7.02 16.79 -45.15
N ALA A 29 7.85 16.14 -45.96
CA ALA A 29 7.46 15.71 -47.32
C ALA A 29 6.39 14.61 -47.31
N ALA A 30 6.49 13.64 -46.39
CA ALA A 30 5.53 12.54 -46.28
C ALA A 30 4.15 12.99 -45.76
N ALA A 31 4.12 13.97 -44.84
CA ALA A 31 2.88 14.54 -44.31
C ALA A 31 2.18 15.48 -45.30
N ALA A 32 2.95 16.20 -46.15
CA ALA A 32 2.39 17.12 -47.14
C ALA A 32 1.86 16.44 -48.41
N ALA A 33 2.40 15.28 -48.80
CA ALA A 33 2.07 14.65 -50.09
C ALA A 33 0.82 13.74 -50.07
N ALA A 34 0.30 13.34 -48.91
CA ALA A 34 -0.81 12.38 -48.83
C ALA A 34 -1.85 12.82 -47.79
N GLY A 35 -2.75 13.72 -48.20
CA GLY A 35 -3.96 14.00 -47.42
C GLY A 35 -4.78 12.73 -47.18
N GLY A 36 -5.15 12.50 -45.92
CA GLY A 36 -6.27 11.65 -45.48
C GLY A 36 -6.24 10.15 -45.88
N VAL A 37 -6.28 9.27 -44.87
CA VAL A 37 -6.55 7.81 -44.95
C VAL A 37 -5.50 6.97 -45.71
N GLY A 38 -4.98 7.42 -46.86
CA GLY A 38 -3.97 6.71 -47.65
C GLY A 38 -2.62 6.58 -46.93
N GLY A 39 -2.16 7.63 -46.23
CA GLY A 39 -0.96 7.57 -45.40
C GLY A 39 -1.12 6.65 -44.18
N TYR A 40 -2.33 6.55 -43.64
CA TYR A 40 -2.65 5.64 -42.54
C TYR A 40 -2.67 4.17 -43.00
N MET A 41 -3.22 3.90 -44.18
CA MET A 41 -3.16 2.56 -44.80
C MET A 41 -1.74 2.16 -45.17
N LEU A 42 -0.91 3.08 -45.67
CA LEU A 42 0.48 2.77 -45.99
C LEU A 42 1.31 2.50 -44.73
N TRP A 43 1.10 3.28 -43.66
CA TRP A 43 1.67 3.01 -42.33
C TRP A 43 1.22 1.65 -41.78
N TYR A 44 -0.07 1.30 -41.92
CA TYR A 44 -0.63 0.01 -41.51
C TYR A 44 -0.06 -1.16 -42.32
N LEU A 45 0.15 -0.99 -43.63
CA LEU A 45 0.77 -2.00 -44.50
C LEU A 45 2.28 -2.16 -44.25
N ILE A 46 2.98 -1.08 -43.88
CA ILE A 46 4.38 -1.12 -43.46
C ILE A 46 4.52 -1.83 -42.10
N GLN A 47 3.58 -1.61 -41.17
CA GLN A 47 3.51 -2.36 -39.90
C GLN A 47 3.11 -3.84 -40.12
N GLY A 48 2.19 -4.11 -41.04
CA GLY A 48 1.73 -5.46 -41.39
C GLY A 48 2.79 -6.34 -42.08
N LYS A 49 3.85 -5.75 -42.64
CA LYS A 49 5.01 -6.47 -43.20
C LYS A 49 6.17 -6.70 -42.23
N LYS A 50 6.13 -6.18 -41.00
CA LYS A 50 6.93 -6.70 -39.88
C LYS A 50 6.23 -7.92 -39.25
N GLY A 51 5.78 -8.85 -40.10
CA GLY A 51 5.29 -10.16 -39.70
C GLY A 51 6.45 -11.14 -39.61
N GLY A 52 7.03 -11.28 -38.41
CA GLY A 52 7.97 -12.34 -38.08
C GLY A 52 7.50 -13.04 -36.81
N SER A 53 6.86 -14.20 -36.98
CA SER A 53 6.44 -15.14 -35.92
C SER A 53 5.51 -14.58 -34.84
N SER A 54 4.34 -15.21 -34.66
CA SER A 54 3.53 -15.01 -33.46
C SER A 54 4.30 -15.48 -32.23
N SER A 55 5.01 -14.57 -31.56
CA SER A 55 5.64 -14.79 -30.27
C SER A 55 4.54 -14.88 -29.20
N SER A 56 3.99 -16.07 -29.02
CA SER A 56 3.03 -16.29 -27.94
C SER A 56 3.76 -16.27 -26.60
N PRO A 57 3.40 -15.39 -25.65
CA PRO A 57 3.96 -15.42 -24.29
C PRO A 57 3.83 -16.79 -23.64
N THR A 58 2.83 -17.58 -24.05
CA THR A 58 2.54 -18.91 -23.53
C THR A 58 3.68 -19.92 -23.78
N SER A 59 4.37 -19.88 -24.93
CA SER A 59 5.48 -20.81 -25.19
C SER A 59 6.71 -20.46 -24.34
N ALA A 60 7.05 -19.17 -24.25
CA ALA A 60 8.12 -18.67 -23.41
C ALA A 60 7.90 -19.01 -21.92
N LEU A 61 6.68 -18.80 -21.42
CA LEU A 61 6.33 -19.10 -20.03
C LEU A 61 6.46 -20.59 -19.70
N ARG A 62 6.08 -21.49 -20.61
CA ARG A 62 6.23 -22.93 -20.42
C ARG A 62 7.70 -23.33 -20.26
N ASP A 63 8.58 -22.79 -21.10
CA ASP A 63 10.02 -23.10 -21.06
C ASP A 63 10.69 -22.47 -19.82
N ILE A 64 10.22 -21.32 -19.35
CA ILE A 64 10.66 -20.71 -18.08
C ILE A 64 10.22 -21.56 -16.89
N GLU A 65 8.96 -21.98 -16.84
CA GLU A 65 8.45 -22.82 -15.76
C GLU A 65 9.18 -24.17 -15.69
N ALA A 66 9.61 -24.73 -16.82
CA ALA A 66 10.37 -25.97 -16.85
C ALA A 66 11.75 -25.89 -16.15
N VAL A 67 12.30 -24.68 -15.96
CA VAL A 67 13.57 -24.47 -15.25
C VAL A 67 13.41 -23.93 -13.83
N LEU A 68 12.18 -23.65 -13.39
CA LEU A 68 11.86 -23.15 -12.06
C LEU A 68 11.43 -24.29 -11.13
N ARG A 69 11.66 -24.10 -9.83
CA ARG A 69 11.11 -24.99 -8.80
C ARG A 69 9.61 -24.72 -8.64
N PRO A 70 8.81 -25.70 -8.18
CA PRO A 70 7.36 -25.51 -8.00
C PRO A 70 6.99 -24.29 -7.14
N GLU A 71 7.73 -24.04 -6.07
CA GLU A 71 7.52 -22.88 -5.19
C GLU A 71 7.84 -21.55 -5.88
N ASP A 72 8.84 -21.52 -6.76
CA ASP A 72 9.22 -20.31 -7.52
C ASP A 72 8.19 -20.01 -8.63
N ILE A 73 7.62 -21.07 -9.24
CA ILE A 73 6.50 -20.94 -10.17
C ILE A 73 5.30 -20.34 -9.45
N ALA A 74 4.92 -20.90 -8.28
CA ALA A 74 3.80 -20.41 -7.48
C ALA A 74 3.98 -18.93 -7.11
N TYR A 75 5.18 -18.55 -6.64
CA TYR A 75 5.52 -17.16 -6.37
C TYR A 75 5.33 -16.27 -7.61
N GLY A 76 5.84 -16.69 -8.77
CA GLY A 76 5.68 -15.94 -10.02
C GLY A 76 4.22 -15.73 -10.43
N LYS A 77 3.34 -16.71 -10.15
CA LYS A 77 1.88 -16.57 -10.40
C LYS A 77 1.26 -15.50 -9.52
N GLU A 78 1.66 -15.42 -8.24
CA GLU A 78 1.16 -14.39 -7.33
C GLU A 78 1.67 -12.99 -7.73
N VAL A 79 2.93 -12.87 -8.18
CA VAL A 79 3.44 -11.59 -8.71
C VAL A 79 2.63 -11.16 -9.94
N GLU A 80 2.37 -12.07 -10.89
CA GLU A 80 1.55 -11.77 -12.07
C GLU A 80 0.14 -11.31 -11.68
N LYS A 81 -0.51 -12.03 -10.76
CA LYS A 81 -1.84 -11.67 -10.25
C LYS A 81 -1.85 -10.23 -9.70
N TRP A 82 -0.87 -9.88 -8.86
CA TRP A 82 -0.75 -8.53 -8.31
C TRP A 82 -0.43 -7.48 -9.38
N CYS A 83 0.43 -7.77 -10.36
CA CYS A 83 0.67 -6.88 -11.51
C CYS A 83 -0.64 -6.55 -12.25
N LEU A 84 -1.47 -7.57 -12.51
CA LEU A 84 -2.77 -7.39 -13.16
C LEU A 84 -3.72 -6.55 -12.30
N GLU A 85 -3.81 -6.80 -11.00
CA GLU A 85 -4.64 -6.01 -10.09
C GLU A 85 -4.21 -4.54 -10.00
N ILE A 86 -2.90 -4.28 -9.94
CA ILE A 86 -2.35 -2.91 -9.84
C ILE A 86 -2.47 -2.17 -11.17
N ALA A 87 -2.27 -2.83 -12.30
CA ALA A 87 -2.39 -2.20 -13.61
C ALA A 87 -3.86 -1.97 -14.03
N GLY A 88 -4.81 -2.69 -13.44
CA GLY A 88 -6.23 -2.60 -13.81
C GLY A 88 -6.67 -3.63 -14.87
N GLY A 89 -6.00 -4.78 -14.93
CA GLY A 89 -6.35 -5.92 -15.76
C GLY A 89 -5.38 -6.20 -16.90
N GLN A 90 -5.62 -7.32 -17.59
CA GLN A 90 -4.75 -7.85 -18.65
C GLN A 90 -4.46 -6.86 -19.77
N ALA A 91 -5.45 -6.06 -20.18
CA ALA A 91 -5.30 -5.10 -21.28
C ALA A 91 -4.32 -3.95 -20.95
N ALA A 92 -4.03 -3.72 -19.67
CA ALA A 92 -3.15 -2.66 -19.21
C ALA A 92 -1.68 -3.12 -19.03
N VAL A 93 -1.38 -4.41 -19.24
CA VAL A 93 -0.07 -4.99 -18.97
C VAL A 93 0.55 -5.55 -20.25
N GLY A 94 1.79 -5.12 -20.54
CA GLY A 94 2.56 -5.65 -21.66
C GLY A 94 3.08 -7.08 -21.41
N PRO A 95 3.29 -7.90 -22.47
CA PRO A 95 3.81 -9.25 -22.34
C PRO A 95 5.12 -9.36 -21.55
N ALA A 96 6.01 -8.38 -21.70
CA ALA A 96 7.31 -8.38 -21.02
C ALA A 96 7.17 -8.32 -19.48
N LEU A 97 6.21 -7.56 -18.96
CA LEU A 97 5.93 -7.47 -17.53
C LEU A 97 5.39 -8.80 -16.98
N LEU A 98 4.52 -9.49 -17.72
CA LEU A 98 4.00 -10.81 -17.30
C LEU A 98 5.12 -11.85 -17.26
N VAL A 99 5.99 -11.87 -18.27
CA VAL A 99 7.14 -12.78 -18.29
C VAL A 99 8.10 -12.44 -17.15
N ALA A 100 8.41 -11.17 -16.90
CA ALA A 100 9.27 -10.76 -15.79
C ALA A 100 8.67 -11.15 -14.42
N ALA A 101 7.36 -10.96 -14.24
CA ALA A 101 6.64 -11.39 -13.03
C ALA A 101 6.76 -12.91 -12.82
N ARG A 102 6.51 -13.70 -13.86
CA ARG A 102 6.58 -15.16 -13.80
C ARG A 102 7.99 -15.71 -13.65
N ALA A 103 8.98 -15.00 -14.17
CA ALA A 103 10.39 -15.33 -14.03
C ALA A 103 11.04 -14.74 -12.76
N HIS A 104 10.31 -14.05 -11.87
CA HIS A 104 10.90 -13.20 -10.82
C HIS A 104 11.95 -13.89 -9.92
N LYS A 105 11.78 -15.19 -9.66
CA LYS A 105 12.68 -15.99 -8.81
C LYS A 105 13.73 -16.79 -9.60
N ILE A 106 13.79 -16.67 -10.93
CA ILE A 106 14.77 -17.38 -11.75
C ILE A 106 16.21 -17.07 -11.28
N GLU A 107 17.04 -18.10 -11.17
CA GLU A 107 18.43 -18.06 -10.68
C GLU A 107 18.64 -17.58 -9.22
N LYS A 108 17.61 -17.11 -8.50
CA LYS A 108 17.76 -16.64 -7.10
C LYS A 108 18.13 -17.76 -6.12
N ALA A 109 17.76 -19.01 -6.42
CA ALA A 109 18.17 -20.17 -5.63
C ALA A 109 19.67 -20.51 -5.80
N ALA A 110 20.22 -20.27 -7.01
CA ALA A 110 21.63 -20.52 -7.31
C ALA A 110 22.53 -19.39 -6.79
N VAL A 111 22.07 -18.14 -6.90
CA VAL A 111 22.79 -16.93 -6.47
C VAL A 111 22.20 -16.39 -5.16
N ARG A 112 22.53 -17.07 -4.05
CA ARG A 112 21.98 -16.75 -2.73
C ARG A 112 22.64 -15.50 -2.16
N ARG A 113 21.86 -14.61 -1.54
CA ARG A 113 22.39 -13.40 -0.87
C ARG A 113 23.46 -13.72 0.18
N SER A 114 23.36 -14.87 0.84
CA SER A 114 24.31 -15.33 1.88
C SER A 114 25.70 -15.69 1.36
N GLN A 115 25.89 -15.81 0.04
CA GLN A 115 27.20 -16.09 -0.58
C GLN A 115 28.06 -14.83 -0.71
N PHE A 116 27.52 -13.65 -0.42
CA PHE A 116 28.17 -12.36 -0.60
C PHE A 116 28.32 -11.63 0.74
N PRO A 117 29.34 -10.76 0.90
CA PRO A 117 29.53 -9.99 2.13
C PRO A 117 28.29 -9.20 2.55
N GLY A 118 28.13 -8.96 3.85
CA GLY A 118 27.02 -8.19 4.42
C GLY A 118 27.06 -6.68 4.12
N SER A 119 28.08 -6.19 3.40
CA SER A 119 28.26 -4.78 3.08
C SER A 119 27.42 -4.32 1.87
N GLU A 120 27.38 -3.01 1.65
CA GLU A 120 26.74 -2.42 0.46
C GLU A 120 27.40 -2.88 -0.83
N GLU A 121 28.73 -2.98 -0.86
CA GLU A 121 29.48 -3.51 -2.00
C GLU A 121 29.12 -4.98 -2.25
N GLY A 122 29.01 -5.77 -1.18
CA GLY A 122 28.56 -7.16 -1.28
C GLY A 122 27.13 -7.28 -1.83
N HIS A 123 26.24 -6.35 -1.48
CA HIS A 123 24.89 -6.29 -2.04
C HIS A 123 24.90 -5.89 -3.53
N ALA A 124 25.72 -4.91 -3.92
CA ALA A 124 25.88 -4.53 -5.32
C ALA A 124 26.45 -5.69 -6.16
N GLN A 125 27.48 -6.38 -5.65
CA GLN A 125 28.07 -7.56 -6.29
C GLN A 125 27.06 -8.70 -6.45
N TRP A 126 26.23 -8.95 -5.43
CA TRP A 126 25.15 -9.93 -5.50
C TRP A 126 24.15 -9.57 -6.60
N LYS A 127 23.66 -8.33 -6.65
CA LYS A 127 22.71 -7.87 -7.67
C LYS A 127 23.30 -8.00 -9.09
N ALA A 128 24.55 -7.59 -9.29
CA ALA A 128 25.23 -7.70 -10.58
C ALA A 128 25.36 -9.17 -11.03
N THR A 129 25.80 -10.05 -10.11
CA THR A 129 25.93 -11.49 -10.38
C THR A 129 24.59 -12.14 -10.71
N LEU A 130 23.55 -11.81 -9.93
CA LEU A 130 22.21 -12.33 -10.15
C LEU A 130 21.66 -11.88 -11.51
N LYS A 131 21.76 -10.59 -11.83
CA LYS A 131 21.36 -10.04 -13.13
C LYS A 131 22.01 -10.82 -14.26
N GLN A 132 23.35 -10.95 -14.25
CA GLN A 132 24.10 -11.68 -15.29
C GLN A 132 23.60 -13.13 -15.45
N LYS A 133 23.38 -13.85 -14.35
CA LYS A 133 22.88 -15.24 -14.37
C LYS A 133 21.46 -15.31 -14.95
N GLN A 134 20.60 -14.39 -14.55
CA GLN A 134 19.23 -14.29 -15.07
C GLN A 134 19.24 -14.01 -16.57
N GLU A 135 20.09 -13.08 -17.07
CA GLU A 135 20.17 -12.80 -18.51
C GLU A 135 20.64 -14.04 -19.29
N MET A 136 21.70 -14.70 -18.82
CA MET A 136 22.25 -15.90 -19.47
C MET A 136 21.22 -17.03 -19.55
N ARG A 137 20.34 -17.15 -18.54
CA ARG A 137 19.27 -18.14 -18.53
C ARG A 137 18.11 -17.75 -19.44
N LEU A 138 17.68 -16.49 -19.37
CA LEU A 138 16.42 -16.05 -19.94
C LEU A 138 16.53 -15.71 -21.43
N LYS A 139 17.63 -15.08 -21.87
CA LYS A 139 17.82 -14.66 -23.26
C LYS A 139 17.66 -15.82 -24.26
N PRO A 140 18.28 -16.99 -24.08
CA PRO A 140 18.11 -18.12 -25.00
C PRO A 140 16.68 -18.67 -25.03
N ILE A 141 16.01 -18.71 -23.88
CA ILE A 141 14.63 -19.20 -23.76
C ILE A 141 13.68 -18.29 -24.56
N LEU A 142 13.78 -16.98 -24.35
CA LEU A 142 12.93 -16.01 -25.02
C LEU A 142 13.22 -15.93 -26.53
N ALA A 143 14.50 -15.98 -26.92
CA ALA A 143 14.89 -15.99 -28.33
C ALA A 143 14.34 -17.23 -29.07
N LYS A 144 14.43 -18.41 -28.45
CA LYS A 144 13.84 -19.65 -28.98
C LYS A 144 12.31 -19.56 -29.09
N ALA A 145 11.66 -18.85 -28.18
CA ALA A 145 10.23 -18.57 -28.23
C ALA A 145 9.84 -17.47 -29.24
N GLY A 146 10.80 -16.91 -29.98
CA GLY A 146 10.57 -15.92 -31.04
C GLY A 146 10.47 -14.47 -30.56
N TRP A 147 10.92 -14.16 -29.35
CA TRP A 147 10.95 -12.79 -28.85
C TRP A 147 12.09 -11.99 -29.50
N GLY A 148 11.81 -10.74 -29.89
CA GLY A 148 12.82 -9.82 -30.41
C GLY A 148 13.76 -9.29 -29.32
N SER A 149 14.93 -8.80 -29.73
CA SER A 149 15.97 -8.25 -28.83
C SER A 149 15.42 -7.26 -27.82
N ASP A 150 14.64 -6.28 -28.27
CA ASP A 150 14.14 -5.18 -27.45
C ASP A 150 13.18 -5.69 -26.36
N ALA A 151 12.37 -6.70 -26.69
CA ALA A 151 11.45 -7.32 -25.74
C ALA A 151 12.21 -8.16 -24.70
N ILE A 152 13.27 -8.85 -25.11
CA ILE A 152 14.15 -9.61 -24.22
C ILE A 152 14.89 -8.68 -23.25
N GLU A 153 15.42 -7.57 -23.74
CA GLU A 153 16.06 -6.53 -22.92
C GLU A 153 15.06 -5.94 -21.93
N ARG A 154 13.83 -5.67 -22.36
CA ARG A 154 12.75 -5.18 -21.49
C ARG A 154 12.45 -6.14 -20.35
N VAL A 155 12.26 -7.44 -20.63
CA VAL A 155 12.03 -8.46 -19.60
C VAL A 155 13.19 -8.50 -18.61
N THR A 156 14.41 -8.46 -19.13
CA THR A 156 15.63 -8.55 -18.33
C THR A 156 15.77 -7.35 -17.38
N ALA A 157 15.50 -6.14 -17.85
CA ALA A 157 15.53 -4.93 -17.04
C ALA A 157 14.51 -4.99 -15.89
N LEU A 158 13.27 -5.36 -16.21
CA LEU A 158 12.19 -5.53 -15.22
C LEU A 158 12.54 -6.58 -14.16
N LEU A 159 13.09 -7.71 -14.58
CA LEU A 159 13.47 -8.79 -13.69
C LEU A 159 14.58 -8.40 -12.70
N SER A 160 15.55 -7.61 -13.17
CA SER A 160 16.63 -7.10 -12.32
C SER A 160 16.20 -5.97 -11.38
N MET A 161 15.00 -5.43 -11.55
CA MET A 161 14.51 -4.23 -10.85
C MET A 161 15.50 -3.06 -10.97
N ASP A 162 16.04 -2.90 -12.18
CA ASP A 162 17.10 -1.94 -12.52
C ASP A 162 16.55 -0.99 -13.58
N GLY A 163 15.80 0.01 -13.14
CA GLY A 163 15.23 1.03 -14.01
C GLY A 163 14.73 2.25 -13.25
N PRO A 164 14.36 3.31 -13.99
CA PRO A 164 13.96 4.59 -13.40
C PRO A 164 12.61 4.46 -12.67
N ARG A 165 12.40 5.30 -11.64
CA ARG A 165 11.17 5.28 -10.84
C ARG A 165 9.94 5.70 -11.64
N GLU A 166 10.14 6.45 -12.72
CA GLU A 166 9.10 6.93 -13.62
C GLU A 166 8.58 5.83 -14.56
N ASP A 167 9.28 4.70 -14.65
CA ASP A 167 8.88 3.56 -15.45
C ASP A 167 7.70 2.82 -14.79
N LYS A 168 6.55 2.90 -15.46
CA LYS A 168 5.30 2.33 -14.96
C LYS A 168 5.38 0.83 -14.74
N ASP A 169 5.96 0.06 -15.66
CA ASP A 169 6.01 -1.41 -15.46
C ASP A 169 7.00 -1.77 -14.35
N MET A 170 8.08 -0.99 -14.20
CA MET A 170 9.04 -1.16 -13.12
C MET A 170 8.38 -0.93 -11.75
N GLN A 171 7.61 0.16 -11.62
CA GLN A 171 6.84 0.42 -10.41
C GLN A 171 5.79 -0.68 -10.15
N VAL A 172 5.09 -1.15 -11.20
CA VAL A 172 4.07 -2.21 -11.06
C VAL A 172 4.69 -3.53 -10.58
N ILE A 173 5.83 -3.95 -11.11
CA ILE A 173 6.49 -5.18 -10.65
C ILE A 173 7.09 -5.02 -9.24
N GLU A 174 7.64 -3.84 -8.90
CA GLU A 174 8.12 -3.56 -7.55
C GLU A 174 6.96 -3.58 -6.53
N ASP A 175 5.85 -2.92 -6.86
CA ASP A 175 4.61 -2.94 -6.08
C ASP A 175 4.10 -4.38 -5.87
N ALA A 176 4.00 -5.16 -6.96
CA ALA A 176 3.51 -6.53 -6.91
C ALA A 176 4.41 -7.43 -6.04
N THR A 177 5.72 -7.28 -6.15
CA THR A 177 6.66 -8.08 -5.34
C THR A 177 6.63 -7.68 -3.86
N CYS A 178 6.42 -6.40 -3.55
CA CYS A 178 6.17 -5.94 -2.18
C CYS A 178 4.88 -6.53 -1.60
N LEU A 179 3.80 -6.56 -2.38
CA LEU A 179 2.52 -7.14 -1.94
C LEU A 179 2.61 -8.65 -1.71
N VAL A 180 3.25 -9.40 -2.63
CA VAL A 180 3.53 -10.82 -2.43
C VAL A 180 4.38 -11.02 -1.17
N PHE A 181 5.41 -10.21 -0.97
CA PHE A 181 6.24 -10.28 0.25
C PHE A 181 5.40 -10.09 1.52
N LEU A 182 4.52 -9.08 1.57
CA LEU A 182 3.66 -8.81 2.73
C LEU A 182 2.63 -9.92 2.96
N GLU A 183 2.09 -10.49 1.88
CA GLU A 183 1.03 -11.51 1.93
C GLU A 183 1.57 -12.90 2.29
N THR A 184 2.71 -13.30 1.72
CA THR A 184 3.25 -14.66 1.84
C THR A 184 4.52 -14.72 2.67
N ASP A 185 5.57 -14.03 2.23
CA ASP A 185 6.92 -14.25 2.74
C ASP A 185 7.03 -13.77 4.19
N LEU A 186 6.46 -12.61 4.50
CA LEU A 186 6.49 -11.98 5.83
C LEU A 186 5.95 -12.90 6.93
N ARG A 187 4.88 -13.65 6.65
CA ARG A 187 4.27 -14.58 7.62
C ARG A 187 5.19 -15.74 7.97
N SER A 188 6.07 -16.13 7.05
CA SER A 188 7.03 -17.23 7.25
C SER A 188 8.36 -16.78 7.86
N MET A 189 8.61 -15.47 7.89
CA MET A 189 9.85 -14.91 8.42
C MET A 189 9.89 -14.95 9.94
N LYS A 190 11.00 -15.45 10.48
CA LYS A 190 11.31 -15.42 11.91
C LYS A 190 12.23 -14.23 12.20
N ILE A 191 11.66 -13.02 12.24
CA ILE A 191 12.36 -11.85 12.76
C ILE A 191 11.83 -11.60 14.17
N GLU A 192 12.65 -11.92 15.18
CA GLU A 192 12.29 -11.69 16.59
C GLU A 192 12.53 -10.25 17.03
N ASP A 193 13.42 -9.54 16.34
CA ASP A 193 13.77 -8.15 16.64
C ASP A 193 12.73 -7.19 16.05
N HIS A 194 11.95 -6.56 16.94
CA HIS A 194 10.91 -5.59 16.60
C HIS A 194 11.45 -4.42 15.75
N THR A 195 12.61 -3.87 16.10
CA THR A 195 13.19 -2.71 15.40
C THR A 195 13.60 -3.09 13.98
N LYS A 196 14.22 -4.26 13.79
CA LYS A 196 14.58 -4.76 12.46
C LYS A 196 13.35 -5.06 11.62
N LEU A 197 12.29 -5.59 12.22
CA LEU A 197 11.03 -5.84 11.51
C LEU A 197 10.37 -4.53 11.06
N VAL A 198 10.28 -3.52 11.94
CA VAL A 198 9.77 -2.19 11.58
C VAL A 198 10.62 -1.55 10.48
N ASP A 199 11.95 -1.66 10.55
CA ASP A 199 12.88 -1.13 9.53
C ASP A 199 12.69 -1.83 8.16
N LEU A 200 12.46 -3.15 8.16
CA LEU A 200 12.15 -3.91 6.95
C LEU A 200 10.78 -3.52 6.35
N LEU A 201 9.75 -3.41 7.18
CA LEU A 201 8.41 -3.00 6.73
C LEU A 201 8.42 -1.57 6.21
N HIS A 202 9.18 -0.67 6.84
CA HIS A 202 9.33 0.71 6.37
C HIS A 202 10.02 0.76 5.00
N LYS A 203 11.14 0.05 4.83
CA LYS A 203 11.83 -0.09 3.53
C LYS A 203 10.96 -0.72 2.44
N THR A 204 9.99 -1.55 2.83
CA THR A 204 9.00 -2.12 1.90
C THR A 204 7.95 -1.07 1.55
N TRP A 205 7.45 -0.33 2.55
CA TRP A 205 6.41 0.69 2.39
C TRP A 205 6.81 1.83 1.46
N VAL A 206 8.03 2.37 1.61
CA VAL A 206 8.52 3.52 0.83
C VAL A 206 8.80 3.22 -0.64
N LYS A 207 8.86 1.93 -1.02
CA LYS A 207 9.00 1.48 -2.41
C LYS A 207 7.67 1.41 -3.14
N MET A 208 6.58 1.22 -2.38
CA MET A 208 5.25 1.02 -2.95
C MET A 208 4.64 2.34 -3.42
N SER A 209 3.96 2.29 -4.55
CA SER A 209 3.09 3.38 -5.01
C SER A 209 1.89 3.56 -4.05
N PRO A 210 1.20 4.73 -4.07
CA PRO A 210 -0.01 4.92 -3.28
C PRO A 210 -1.09 3.85 -3.52
N ARG A 211 -1.20 3.34 -4.75
CA ARG A 211 -2.16 2.27 -5.10
C ARG A 211 -1.76 0.95 -4.44
N ALA A 212 -0.49 0.60 -4.44
CA ALA A 212 -0.01 -0.60 -3.78
C ALA A 212 -0.08 -0.49 -2.25
N GLN A 213 0.20 0.68 -1.68
CA GLN A 213 -0.01 0.95 -0.26
C GLN A 213 -1.47 0.73 0.15
N GLN A 214 -2.44 1.22 -0.64
CA GLN A 214 -3.86 0.94 -0.41
C GLN A 214 -4.15 -0.56 -0.43
N LYS A 215 -3.59 -1.31 -1.39
CA LYS A 215 -3.73 -2.77 -1.45
C LYS A 215 -3.07 -3.49 -0.28
N ALA A 216 -1.89 -3.04 0.16
CA ALA A 216 -1.17 -3.60 1.29
C ALA A 216 -2.00 -3.50 2.58
N LEU A 217 -2.67 -2.37 2.78
CA LEU A 217 -3.54 -2.17 3.93
C LEU A 217 -4.71 -3.18 3.97
N LEU A 218 -5.16 -3.71 2.83
CA LEU A 218 -6.21 -4.75 2.71
C LEU A 218 -5.76 -6.15 3.15
N LEU A 219 -4.46 -6.38 3.24
CA LEU A 219 -3.93 -7.70 3.54
C LEU A 219 -4.24 -8.08 4.99
N GLU A 220 -4.37 -9.38 5.22
CA GLU A 220 -4.58 -9.89 6.56
C GLU A 220 -3.25 -9.98 7.31
N TYR A 221 -3.13 -9.18 8.37
CA TYR A 221 -2.01 -9.23 9.31
C TYR A 221 -2.45 -9.82 10.65
N ASP A 222 -1.57 -10.56 11.32
CA ASP A 222 -1.75 -10.77 12.76
C ASP A 222 -1.54 -9.46 13.53
N ALA A 223 -1.86 -9.47 14.82
CA ALA A 223 -1.76 -8.29 15.65
C ALA A 223 -0.31 -7.76 15.79
N ALA A 224 0.72 -8.61 15.71
CA ALA A 224 2.13 -8.21 15.84
C ALA A 224 2.60 -7.47 14.60
N LEU A 225 2.34 -8.08 13.44
CA LEU A 225 2.71 -7.55 12.15
C LEU A 225 1.97 -6.24 11.86
N LEU A 226 0.67 -6.18 12.20
CA LEU A 226 -0.12 -4.94 12.05
C LEU A 226 0.47 -3.79 12.88
N HIS A 227 0.87 -4.06 14.12
CA HIS A 227 1.54 -3.07 14.96
C HIS A 227 2.84 -2.58 14.32
N CYS A 228 3.71 -3.50 13.87
CA CYS A 228 4.97 -3.13 13.23
C CYS A 228 4.76 -2.36 11.92
N LEU A 229 3.73 -2.70 11.15
CA LEU A 229 3.36 -1.99 9.92
C LEU A 229 2.90 -0.57 10.22
N ILE A 230 2.05 -0.37 11.22
CA ILE A 230 1.60 0.96 11.65
C ILE A 230 2.79 1.83 12.08
N GLU A 231 3.71 1.28 12.88
CA GLU A 231 4.95 1.97 13.26
C GLU A 231 5.82 2.32 12.03
N ALA A 232 5.93 1.40 11.07
CA ALA A 232 6.71 1.60 9.86
C ALA A 232 6.14 2.74 9.01
N ILE A 233 4.82 2.79 8.80
CA ILE A 233 4.13 3.85 8.05
C ILE A 233 4.38 5.22 8.71
N ALA A 234 4.33 5.27 10.04
CA ALA A 234 4.46 6.52 10.78
C ALA A 234 5.88 7.11 10.79
N ARG A 235 6.91 6.33 10.46
CA ARG A 235 8.32 6.69 10.67
C ARG A 235 8.75 7.99 10.00
N ASP A 236 8.32 8.23 8.76
CA ASP A 236 8.77 9.39 7.96
C ASP A 236 7.96 10.66 8.23
N SER A 237 6.81 10.55 8.90
CA SER A 237 5.96 11.70 9.23
C SER A 237 6.44 12.47 10.47
N ASN A 238 7.62 12.11 10.99
CA ASN A 238 8.21 12.62 12.24
C ASN A 238 8.76 14.06 12.17
N GLN A 239 8.80 14.71 11.01
CA GLN A 239 9.52 15.98 10.86
C GLN A 239 8.80 17.22 11.43
N SER A 240 7.55 17.12 11.87
CA SER A 240 6.71 18.29 12.20
C SER A 240 5.94 18.19 13.53
N LEU A 241 6.54 17.56 14.57
CA LEU A 241 5.82 17.24 15.81
C LEU A 241 6.33 17.95 17.08
N PRO A 242 5.44 18.20 18.07
CA PRO A 242 5.79 18.88 19.31
C PRO A 242 6.82 18.08 20.12
N GLN A 243 7.83 18.76 20.67
CA GLN A 243 8.92 18.15 21.44
C GLN A 243 8.54 17.68 22.85
N THR A 244 7.27 17.81 23.25
CA THR A 244 6.82 17.41 24.57
C THR A 244 6.54 15.91 24.58
N PRO A 245 7.10 15.13 25.52
CA PRO A 245 6.78 13.71 25.64
C PRO A 245 5.29 13.57 25.98
N MET A 246 4.51 13.02 25.07
CA MET A 246 3.10 12.73 25.33
C MET A 246 3.03 11.42 26.09
N VAL A 247 2.78 11.51 27.39
CA VAL A 247 2.79 10.37 28.30
C VAL A 247 1.35 9.95 28.55
N ALA A 248 1.07 8.66 28.35
CA ALA A 248 -0.24 8.12 28.66
C ALA A 248 -0.39 7.92 30.18
N PRO A 249 -1.52 8.32 30.80
CA PRO A 249 -1.81 8.03 32.19
C PRO A 249 -1.76 6.52 32.45
N ARG A 250 -1.14 6.14 33.57
CA ARG A 250 -1.00 4.73 33.96
C ARG A 250 -2.31 4.23 34.55
N LEU A 251 -2.78 3.11 34.04
CA LEU A 251 -4.01 2.50 34.52
C LEU A 251 -3.71 1.59 35.73
N PRO A 252 -4.50 1.67 36.80
CA PRO A 252 -4.38 0.73 37.91
C PRO A 252 -4.56 -0.71 37.43
N LYS A 253 -3.89 -1.66 38.09
CA LYS A 253 -3.97 -3.09 37.75
C LYS A 253 -5.42 -3.61 37.65
N ALA A 254 -6.27 -3.21 38.60
CA ALA A 254 -7.70 -3.57 38.59
C ALA A 254 -8.45 -3.03 37.34
N CYS A 255 -8.07 -1.84 36.84
CA CYS A 255 -8.62 -1.28 35.61
C CYS A 255 -8.15 -2.10 34.39
N ALA A 256 -6.86 -2.43 34.32
CA ALA A 256 -6.31 -3.26 33.25
C ALA A 256 -6.95 -4.66 33.19
N GLU A 257 -7.17 -5.30 34.35
CA GLU A 257 -7.87 -6.57 34.45
C GLU A 257 -9.32 -6.47 33.98
N LEU A 258 -10.04 -5.42 34.39
CA LEU A 258 -11.41 -5.19 33.96
C LEU A 258 -11.52 -4.95 32.44
N LEU A 259 -10.58 -4.20 31.86
CA LEU A 259 -10.48 -4.00 30.40
C LEU A 259 -10.29 -5.32 29.66
N ARG A 260 -9.33 -6.16 30.09
CA ARG A 260 -9.06 -7.46 29.48
C ARG A 260 -10.23 -8.42 29.62
N ASN A 261 -10.85 -8.48 30.81
CA ASN A 261 -11.99 -9.35 31.08
C ASN A 261 -13.22 -8.95 30.27
N SER A 262 -13.53 -7.65 30.20
CA SER A 262 -14.65 -7.17 29.38
C SER A 262 -14.39 -7.35 27.88
N TRP A 263 -13.16 -7.16 27.42
CA TRP A 263 -12.75 -7.43 26.04
C TRP A 263 -12.93 -8.88 25.64
N GLY A 264 -12.51 -9.83 26.50
CA GLY A 264 -12.61 -11.26 26.25
C GLY A 264 -14.04 -11.80 26.15
N LYS A 265 -15.04 -11.05 26.65
CA LYS A 265 -16.47 -11.39 26.57
C LYS A 265 -17.14 -10.90 25.27
N LEU A 266 -16.46 -10.10 24.45
CA LEU A 266 -17.09 -9.47 23.28
C LEU A 266 -17.29 -10.45 22.13
N PRO A 267 -18.43 -10.37 21.42
CA PRO A 267 -18.72 -11.23 20.28
C PRO A 267 -17.86 -10.86 19.06
N GLU A 268 -17.75 -11.78 18.10
CA GLU A 268 -17.09 -11.51 16.81
C GLU A 268 -17.76 -10.37 16.02
N THR A 269 -19.04 -10.09 16.30
CA THR A 269 -19.79 -8.97 15.70
C THR A 269 -19.38 -7.60 16.24
N PHE A 270 -18.56 -7.53 17.28
CA PHE A 270 -18.14 -6.28 17.93
C PHE A 270 -17.68 -5.22 16.94
N ALA A 271 -16.78 -5.58 16.01
CA ALA A 271 -16.22 -4.61 15.07
C ALA A 271 -17.31 -4.04 14.15
N LYS A 272 -18.22 -4.89 13.67
CA LYS A 272 -19.37 -4.46 12.87
C LYS A 272 -20.29 -3.53 13.65
N GLU A 273 -20.63 -3.87 14.89
CA GLU A 273 -21.50 -3.05 15.76
C GLU A 273 -20.92 -1.65 16.03
N VAL A 274 -19.60 -1.55 16.23
CA VAL A 274 -18.93 -0.25 16.39
C VAL A 274 -19.05 0.58 15.12
N PHE A 275 -18.79 -0.01 13.95
CA PHE A 275 -18.90 0.70 12.68
C PHE A 275 -20.34 1.13 12.37
N ASP A 276 -21.33 0.28 12.66
CA ASP A 276 -22.74 0.62 12.51
C ASP A 276 -23.13 1.83 13.40
N ARG A 277 -22.62 1.90 14.64
CA ARG A 277 -22.80 3.06 15.51
C ARG A 277 -22.06 4.29 15.00
N LEU A 278 -20.83 4.12 14.55
CA LEU A 278 -20.00 5.22 14.04
C LEU A 278 -20.65 5.87 12.82
N LYS A 279 -21.22 5.07 11.91
CA LYS A 279 -21.99 5.56 10.75
C LYS A 279 -23.13 6.50 11.13
N LEU A 280 -23.75 6.27 12.29
CA LEU A 280 -24.83 7.10 12.81
C LEU A 280 -24.32 8.35 13.54
N GLU A 281 -23.17 8.25 14.22
CA GLU A 281 -22.60 9.36 14.99
C GLU A 281 -21.78 10.33 14.14
N ASP A 282 -20.97 9.82 13.21
CA ASP A 282 -20.04 10.59 12.38
C ASP A 282 -19.74 9.84 11.07
N LYS A 283 -20.37 10.31 9.99
CA LYS A 283 -20.22 9.70 8.66
C LYS A 283 -18.83 9.87 8.10
N GLU A 284 -18.17 10.98 8.38
CA GLU A 284 -16.83 11.29 7.85
C GLU A 284 -15.81 10.30 8.42
N VAL A 285 -15.86 10.07 9.74
CA VAL A 285 -14.99 9.10 10.42
C VAL A 285 -15.33 7.68 10.00
N HIS A 286 -16.62 7.37 9.87
CA HIS A 286 -17.03 6.10 9.33
C HIS A 286 -16.43 5.88 7.95
N GLU A 287 -16.52 6.82 7.00
CA GLU A 287 -15.95 6.68 5.67
C GLU A 287 -14.41 6.56 5.70
N LEU A 288 -13.74 7.33 6.55
CA LEU A 288 -12.29 7.28 6.73
C LEU A 288 -11.83 5.90 7.25
N LEU A 289 -12.52 5.34 8.24
CA LEU A 289 -12.19 4.03 8.80
C LEU A 289 -12.75 2.86 7.98
N SER A 290 -13.78 3.10 7.17
CA SER A 290 -14.42 2.14 6.26
C SER A 290 -13.83 2.19 4.86
N ALA A 291 -12.77 2.97 4.64
CA ALA A 291 -11.95 2.84 3.45
C ALA A 291 -11.68 1.34 3.23
N PRO A 292 -11.60 0.84 1.98
CA PRO A 292 -11.73 -0.59 1.67
C PRO A 292 -10.78 -1.53 2.42
N VAL A 293 -9.79 -0.98 3.12
CA VAL A 293 -8.67 -1.47 3.93
C VAL A 293 -8.94 -2.73 4.78
N VAL A 294 -10.16 -3.23 5.00
CA VAL A 294 -10.30 -4.48 5.76
C VAL A 294 -11.52 -5.31 5.36
N LYS A 295 -11.30 -6.61 5.20
CA LYS A 295 -12.34 -7.62 5.28
C LYS A 295 -12.89 -7.66 6.72
N ASP A 296 -14.18 -7.36 6.90
CA ASP A 296 -14.92 -7.53 8.15
C ASP A 296 -14.48 -6.66 9.36
N ASN A 297 -13.87 -5.49 9.15
CA ASN A 297 -13.52 -4.51 10.21
C ASN A 297 -12.59 -5.05 11.33
N GLN A 298 -11.89 -6.16 11.10
CA GLN A 298 -11.12 -6.87 12.14
C GLN A 298 -9.86 -6.14 12.63
N ASN A 299 -9.30 -5.20 11.86
CA ASN A 299 -8.08 -4.48 12.26
C ASN A 299 -8.29 -3.66 13.53
N MET A 300 -9.47 -3.07 13.74
CA MET A 300 -9.79 -2.37 14.99
C MET A 300 -9.66 -3.30 16.19
N ARG A 301 -10.17 -4.54 16.08
CA ARG A 301 -10.05 -5.54 17.15
C ARG A 301 -8.59 -5.91 17.42
N LYS A 302 -7.78 -6.08 16.37
CA LYS A 302 -6.34 -6.38 16.50
C LYS A 302 -5.58 -5.24 17.18
N VAL A 303 -5.85 -3.99 16.78
CA VAL A 303 -5.22 -2.79 17.35
C VAL A 303 -5.61 -2.61 18.82
N ILE A 304 -6.90 -2.68 19.17
CA ILE A 304 -7.33 -2.60 20.56
C ILE A 304 -6.71 -3.74 21.38
N SER A 305 -6.71 -4.98 20.87
CA SER A 305 -6.06 -6.11 21.56
C SER A 305 -4.58 -5.87 21.83
N ARG A 306 -3.87 -5.18 20.92
CA ARG A 306 -2.47 -4.78 21.14
C ARG A 306 -2.32 -3.78 22.27
N PHE A 307 -3.13 -2.73 22.29
CA PHE A 307 -3.11 -1.78 23.39
C PHE A 307 -3.39 -2.45 24.75
N LEU A 308 -4.38 -3.35 24.80
CA LEU A 308 -4.71 -4.09 26.03
C LEU A 308 -3.58 -5.01 26.52
N GLY A 309 -2.71 -5.44 25.60
CA GLY A 309 -1.47 -6.16 25.92
C GLY A 309 -0.36 -5.28 26.51
N PHE A 310 -0.46 -3.95 26.43
CA PHE A 310 0.57 -3.00 26.88
C PHE A 310 0.18 -2.19 28.12
N LEU A 311 -0.88 -2.57 28.83
CA LEU A 311 -1.40 -1.82 29.98
C LEU A 311 -0.53 -1.90 31.25
N GLU A 312 0.42 -2.82 31.31
CA GLU A 312 1.37 -2.89 32.44
C GLU A 312 2.35 -1.72 32.40
N ALA A 313 2.79 -1.22 33.57
CA ALA A 313 3.62 -0.03 33.67
C ALA A 313 4.92 -0.10 32.83
N GLU A 314 5.56 -1.27 32.78
CA GLU A 314 6.78 -1.49 32.00
C GLU A 314 6.52 -1.51 30.47
N ALA A 315 5.30 -1.81 30.04
CA ALA A 315 4.92 -1.95 28.64
C ALA A 315 4.30 -0.67 28.04
N MET A 316 3.90 0.29 28.86
CA MET A 316 3.30 1.55 28.40
C MET A 316 4.12 2.38 27.41
N PRO A 317 5.47 2.38 27.41
CA PRO A 317 6.21 3.01 26.30
C PRO A 317 5.86 2.42 24.93
N LYS A 318 5.51 1.13 24.86
CA LYS A 318 5.01 0.49 23.62
C LYS A 318 3.58 0.91 23.30
N PHE A 319 2.74 1.12 24.32
CA PHE A 319 1.40 1.71 24.17
C PHE A 319 1.52 3.11 23.54
N GLU A 320 2.36 3.97 24.09
CA GLU A 320 2.58 5.34 23.64
C GLU A 320 3.11 5.35 22.19
N LYS A 321 4.05 4.47 21.86
CA LYS A 321 4.58 4.32 20.49
C LYS A 321 3.50 3.91 19.48
N LEU A 322 2.63 2.95 19.82
CA LEU A 322 1.51 2.55 18.97
C LEU A 322 0.50 3.68 18.80
N ALA A 323 0.16 4.40 19.88
CA ALA A 323 -0.77 5.53 19.83
C ALA A 323 -0.22 6.68 18.97
N HIS A 324 1.07 7.00 19.10
CA HIS A 324 1.77 7.95 18.25
C HIS A 324 1.69 7.54 16.77
N ALA A 325 2.03 6.28 16.47
CA ALA A 325 2.02 5.79 15.10
C ALA A 325 0.62 5.81 14.47
N LEU A 326 -0.42 5.48 15.24
CA LEU A 326 -1.82 5.61 14.80
C LEU A 326 -2.23 7.06 14.58
N ALA A 327 -1.81 7.99 15.45
CA ALA A 327 -2.11 9.40 15.30
C ALA A 327 -1.52 9.95 14.00
N VAL A 328 -0.27 9.61 13.73
CA VAL A 328 0.44 9.96 12.51
C VAL A 328 -0.22 9.37 11.26
N ALA A 329 -0.53 8.07 11.28
CA ALA A 329 -1.18 7.41 10.15
C ALA A 329 -2.60 7.96 9.90
N GLY A 330 -3.39 8.14 10.97
CA GLY A 330 -4.72 8.73 10.90
C GLY A 330 -4.69 10.17 10.40
N HIS A 331 -3.70 10.95 10.84
CA HIS A 331 -3.50 12.32 10.39
C HIS A 331 -3.30 12.41 8.87
N ALA A 332 -2.41 11.60 8.30
CA ALA A 332 -2.22 11.52 6.85
C ALA A 332 -3.51 11.08 6.11
N GLY A 333 -4.38 10.33 6.79
CA GLY A 333 -5.69 9.90 6.30
C GLY A 333 -6.83 10.92 6.49
N GLY A 334 -6.58 12.09 7.10
CA GLY A 334 -7.59 13.12 7.33
C GLY A 334 -8.34 13.03 8.66
N LEU A 335 -7.86 12.23 9.62
CA LEU A 335 -8.44 12.13 10.96
C LEU A 335 -8.20 13.43 11.74
N ARG A 336 -9.23 13.95 12.41
CA ARG A 336 -9.20 15.19 13.21
C ARG A 336 -9.49 14.94 14.68
N LEU A 337 -9.26 15.94 15.53
CA LEU A 337 -9.55 15.82 16.95
C LEU A 337 -11.05 15.61 17.23
N SER A 338 -11.91 16.29 16.49
CA SER A 338 -13.38 16.18 16.59
C SER A 338 -13.89 14.74 16.44
N HIS A 339 -13.18 13.94 15.63
CA HIS A 339 -13.51 12.56 15.32
C HIS A 339 -13.28 11.59 16.49
N LEU A 340 -12.33 11.89 17.39
CA LEU A 340 -11.99 11.00 18.50
C LEU A 340 -13.17 10.76 19.45
N ALA A 341 -14.02 11.77 19.64
CA ALA A 341 -15.17 11.67 20.52
C ALA A 341 -16.21 10.66 19.99
N ALA A 342 -16.45 10.64 18.68
CA ALA A 342 -17.35 9.68 18.04
C ALA A 342 -16.80 8.25 18.11
N MET A 343 -15.50 8.08 17.82
CA MET A 343 -14.83 6.77 17.95
C MET A 343 -14.92 6.22 19.38
N LYS A 344 -14.60 7.05 20.38
CA LYS A 344 -14.71 6.69 21.79
C LYS A 344 -16.12 6.24 22.13
N ARG A 345 -17.14 7.05 21.82
CA ARG A 345 -18.54 6.72 22.14
C ARG A 345 -19.00 5.44 21.47
N ALA A 346 -18.69 5.24 20.19
CA ALA A 346 -19.06 4.03 19.46
C ALA A 346 -18.47 2.77 20.11
N VAL A 347 -17.18 2.79 20.47
CA VAL A 347 -16.52 1.66 21.13
C VAL A 347 -17.04 1.47 22.56
N VAL A 348 -17.01 2.51 23.40
CA VAL A 348 -17.43 2.42 24.81
C VAL A 348 -18.88 1.94 24.94
N ARG A 349 -19.80 2.45 24.11
CA ARG A 349 -21.20 2.01 24.10
C ARG A 349 -21.34 0.54 23.72
N THR A 350 -20.59 0.08 22.72
CA THR A 350 -20.62 -1.32 22.28
C THR A 350 -20.07 -2.26 23.34
N VAL A 351 -18.96 -1.90 24.00
CA VAL A 351 -18.43 -2.74 25.08
C VAL A 351 -19.37 -2.74 26.30
N THR A 352 -19.89 -1.58 26.66
CA THR A 352 -20.80 -1.41 27.81
C THR A 352 -22.13 -2.16 27.60
N SER A 353 -22.65 -2.21 26.37
CA SER A 353 -23.89 -2.96 26.07
C SER A 353 -23.74 -4.47 26.20
N ASN A 354 -22.51 -4.98 26.04
CA ASN A 354 -22.18 -6.40 26.20
C ASN A 354 -21.78 -6.76 27.65
N ALA A 355 -21.69 -5.79 28.55
CA ALA A 355 -21.40 -6.02 29.97
C ALA A 355 -22.65 -6.45 30.77
N SER A 356 -22.44 -7.25 31.81
CA SER A 356 -23.49 -7.60 32.77
C SER A 356 -24.04 -6.34 33.47
N LYS A 357 -25.29 -6.38 33.94
CA LYS A 357 -25.91 -5.24 34.64
C LYS A 357 -25.08 -4.76 35.85
N GLN A 358 -24.45 -5.69 36.57
CA GLN A 358 -23.65 -5.43 37.76
C GLN A 358 -22.30 -4.79 37.43
N GLU A 359 -21.67 -5.18 36.32
CA GLU A 359 -20.34 -4.68 35.94
C GLU A 359 -20.38 -3.42 35.07
N ARG A 360 -21.55 -3.08 34.52
CA ARG A 360 -21.74 -2.07 33.46
C ARG A 360 -21.07 -0.73 33.75
N GLU A 361 -21.29 -0.17 34.94
CA GLU A 361 -20.73 1.13 35.33
C GLU A 361 -19.20 1.09 35.41
N SER A 362 -18.65 0.04 36.04
CA SER A 362 -17.20 -0.13 36.17
C SER A 362 -16.54 -0.38 34.82
N VAL A 363 -17.16 -1.19 33.94
CA VAL A 363 -16.68 -1.41 32.58
C VAL A 363 -16.69 -0.10 31.79
N ASN A 364 -17.77 0.67 31.86
CA ASN A 364 -17.84 1.96 31.19
C ASN A 364 -16.70 2.90 31.63
N ARG A 365 -16.50 3.07 32.94
CA ARG A 365 -15.42 3.90 33.49
C ARG A 365 -14.03 3.44 33.06
N ALA A 366 -13.78 2.12 33.03
CA ALA A 366 -12.50 1.58 32.61
C ALA A 366 -12.22 1.85 31.13
N TRP A 367 -13.22 1.66 30.26
CA TRP A 367 -13.07 1.94 28.82
C TRP A 367 -12.97 3.44 28.52
N GLU A 368 -13.65 4.30 29.25
CA GLU A 368 -13.42 5.75 29.20
C GLU A 368 -11.97 6.09 29.58
N ALA A 369 -11.45 5.54 30.69
CA ALA A 369 -10.07 5.74 31.11
C ALA A 369 -9.04 5.26 30.07
N PHE A 370 -9.32 4.12 29.42
CA PHE A 370 -8.52 3.62 28.30
C PHE A 370 -8.46 4.62 27.15
N PHE A 371 -9.61 5.16 26.72
CA PHE A 371 -9.64 6.14 25.65
C PHE A 371 -9.00 7.47 26.05
N TYR A 372 -9.10 7.90 27.30
CA TYR A 372 -8.32 9.03 27.80
C TYR A 372 -6.81 8.77 27.70
N ALA A 373 -6.36 7.55 27.99
CA ALA A 373 -4.95 7.18 27.87
C ALA A 373 -4.46 7.24 26.40
N VAL A 374 -5.27 6.75 25.46
CA VAL A 374 -4.99 6.88 24.02
C VAL A 374 -5.02 8.36 23.61
N ALA A 375 -6.05 9.10 23.99
CA ALA A 375 -6.24 10.50 23.59
C ALA A 375 -5.14 11.43 24.15
N ALA A 376 -4.59 11.15 25.33
CA ALA A 376 -3.46 11.90 25.89
C ALA A 376 -2.23 11.89 24.97
N VAL A 377 -2.06 10.82 24.18
CA VAL A 377 -0.99 10.69 23.18
C VAL A 377 -1.45 11.17 21.81
N VAL A 378 -2.67 10.86 21.39
CA VAL A 378 -3.16 11.16 20.04
C VAL A 378 -3.54 12.64 19.86
N ALA A 379 -4.17 13.27 20.85
CA ALA A 379 -4.74 14.61 20.69
C ALA A 379 -3.69 15.68 20.30
N PRO A 380 -2.48 15.74 20.89
CA PRO A 380 -1.49 16.74 20.49
C PRO A 380 -1.06 16.64 19.02
N HIS A 381 -1.09 15.43 18.43
CA HIS A 381 -0.82 15.24 17.00
C HIS A 381 -1.90 15.82 16.10
N LEU A 382 -3.15 15.74 16.53
CA LEU A 382 -4.29 16.19 15.74
C LEU A 382 -4.53 17.70 15.93
N MET A 383 -4.25 18.23 17.14
CA MET A 383 -4.39 19.65 17.46
C MET A 383 -3.40 20.56 16.71
N SER A 384 -2.24 20.07 16.31
CA SER A 384 -1.22 20.89 15.63
C SER A 384 -1.63 21.38 14.23
N GLN A 385 -2.79 20.94 13.74
CA GLN A 385 -3.30 21.28 12.41
C GLN A 385 -4.76 21.77 12.37
N ASP A 386 -5.49 21.71 13.49
CA ASP A 386 -6.81 22.36 13.56
C ASP A 386 -6.59 23.88 13.48
N ARG A 387 -7.31 24.56 12.57
CA ARG A 387 -7.35 26.02 12.57
C ARG A 387 -7.85 26.46 13.95
N LEU A 388 -7.29 27.52 14.53
CA LEU A 388 -7.67 28.07 15.84
C LEU A 388 -9.20 28.18 16.04
N GLU A 389 -9.93 28.43 14.96
CA GLU A 389 -11.39 28.49 14.89
C GLU A 389 -12.09 27.14 15.20
N GLU A 390 -11.54 26.00 14.75
CA GLU A 390 -12.08 24.66 15.00
C GLU A 390 -11.80 24.21 16.45
N ILE A 391 -10.64 24.56 17.00
CA ILE A 391 -10.28 24.33 18.41
C ILE A 391 -11.22 25.12 19.35
N ALA A 392 -11.51 26.38 19.00
CA ALA A 392 -12.46 27.22 19.73
C ALA A 392 -13.88 26.62 19.68
N ALA A 393 -14.32 26.08 18.55
CA ALA A 393 -15.61 25.43 18.43
C ALA A 393 -15.70 24.16 19.29
N ALA A 394 -14.70 23.28 19.24
CA ALA A 394 -14.67 22.03 20.01
C ALA A 394 -14.63 22.26 21.54
N THR A 395 -13.90 23.29 21.98
CA THR A 395 -13.81 23.68 23.40
C THR A 395 -15.02 24.49 23.88
N SER A 396 -15.78 25.12 22.97
CA SER A 396 -17.03 25.83 23.29
C SER A 396 -18.24 24.92 23.52
N THR A 397 -18.14 23.64 23.15
CA THR A 397 -19.18 22.64 23.47
C THR A 397 -19.24 22.47 25.00
N ALA A 398 -20.25 23.06 25.63
CA ALA A 398 -20.44 23.01 27.07
C ALA A 398 -20.37 21.55 27.57
N LEU A 399 -19.47 21.29 28.51
CA LEU A 399 -19.44 20.04 29.26
C LEU A 399 -20.83 19.84 29.87
N PRO A 400 -21.44 18.65 29.76
CA PRO A 400 -22.71 18.40 30.43
C PRO A 400 -22.54 18.67 31.92
N ILE A 401 -23.30 19.64 32.42
CA ILE A 401 -23.43 19.92 33.84
C ILE A 401 -23.89 18.61 34.48
N PRO A 402 -23.18 18.07 35.49
CA PRO A 402 -23.69 16.93 36.25
C PRO A 402 -25.03 17.37 36.85
N GLY A 403 -26.13 16.81 36.35
CA GLY A 403 -27.45 17.06 36.91
C GLY A 403 -27.45 16.67 38.37
N GLY A 404 -27.56 17.67 39.25
CA GLY A 404 -27.85 17.48 40.66
C GLY A 404 -29.34 17.20 40.87
N CYS A 405 -29.59 16.35 41.86
CA CYS A 405 -30.87 15.87 42.40
C CYS A 405 -31.66 14.85 41.56
#